data_AF-A0A914LM87-F1
#
_entry.id   AF-A0A914LM87-F1
#
_cell.length_a   1.000
_cell.length_b   1.000
_cell.length_c   1.000
_cell.angle_alpha   90.00
_cell.angle_beta   90.00
_cell.angle_gamma   90.00
#
_symmetry.space_group_name_H-M   'P 1'
#
loop_
_entity.id
_entity.type
_entity.pdbx_description
1 polymer ?
#
loop_
_entity_poly.entity_id
_entity_poly.type
_entity_poly.pdbx_seq_one_letter_code
_entity_poly.pdbx_strand_id
1 'polypeptide(L)'
;MKIHSRILLQTCVIDIALLIVTVFGQPVLSFQPSGFCVMLLQGYFSSFLEEFPLIQIYIFAIWYFLNTLDVNGIAVQFLYRYLGLNWYIYLFNM
;
A
#
# COMPACT_ATOMS: atom_id res chain seq x y z
N MET A 1 11.27 13.70 17.58
CA MET A 1 11.86 12.47 17.00
C MET A 1 11.08 11.18 17.30
N LYS A 2 10.58 10.93 18.52
CA LYS A 2 9.86 9.67 18.85
C LYS A 2 8.65 9.37 17.96
N ILE A 3 7.87 10.38 17.56
CA ILE A 3 6.66 10.20 16.73
C ILE A 3 7.03 9.86 15.28
N HIS A 4 7.96 10.60 14.68
CA HIS A 4 8.47 10.30 13.33
C HIS A 4 8.99 8.87 13.21
N SER A 5 9.77 8.42 14.20
CA SER A 5 10.29 7.05 14.24
C SER A 5 9.20 5.97 14.36
N ARG A 6 8.04 6.29 14.96
CA ARG A 6 6.92 5.35 15.06
C ARG A 6 6.15 5.23 13.75
N ILE A 7 5.91 6.36 13.07
CA ILE A 7 5.25 6.37 11.76
C ILE A 7 6.10 5.60 10.74
N LEU A 8 7.42 5.80 10.77
CA LEU A 8 8.37 5.10 9.91
C LEU A 8 8.41 3.59 10.17
N LEU A 9 8.36 3.19 11.45
CA LEU A 9 8.30 1.77 11.82
C LEU A 9 6.98 1.13 11.36
N GLN A 10 5.86 1.84 11.50
CA GLN A 10 4.56 1.36 11.01
C GLN A 10 4.55 1.16 9.49
N THR A 11 5.08 2.12 8.72
CA THR A 11 5.17 1.96 7.26
C THR A 11 6.06 0.79 6.87
N CYS A 12 7.22 0.60 7.51
CA CYS A 12 8.08 -0.55 7.19
C CYS A 12 7.43 -1.91 7.49
N VAL A 13 6.60 -2.02 8.53
CA VAL A 13 5.84 -3.25 8.81
C VAL A 13 4.79 -3.48 7.73
N ILE A 14 4.12 -2.41 7.27
CA ILE A 14 3.15 -2.48 6.18
C ILE A 14 3.83 -2.86 4.86
N ASP A 15 5.01 -2.30 4.56
CA ASP A 15 5.82 -2.63 3.36
C ASP A 15 6.12 -4.13 3.31
N ILE A 16 6.58 -4.71 4.42
CA ILE A 16 6.88 -6.14 4.51
C ILE A 16 5.60 -6.96 4.33
N ALA A 17 4.50 -6.57 4.98
CA ALA A 17 3.23 -7.26 4.83
C ALA A 17 2.71 -7.20 3.39
N LEU A 18 2.79 -6.04 2.74
CA LEU A 18 2.39 -5.84 1.35
C LEU A 18 3.27 -6.65 0.41
N LEU A 19 4.58 -6.69 0.63
CA LEU A 19 5.52 -7.50 -0.15
C LEU A 19 5.15 -8.99 -0.05
N ILE A 20 4.90 -9.49 1.15
CA ILE A 20 4.48 -10.88 1.36
C ILE A 20 3.19 -11.19 0.58
N VAL A 21 2.16 -10.35 0.72
CA VAL A 21 0.88 -10.54 0.02
C VAL A 21 1.04 -10.46 -1.50
N THR A 22 1.87 -9.54 -1.98
CA THR A 22 2.16 -9.36 -3.42
C THR A 22 2.87 -10.59 -4.01
N VAL A 23 3.78 -11.22 -3.26
CA VAL A 23 4.45 -12.47 -3.66
C VAL A 23 3.45 -13.61 -3.80
N PHE A 24 2.47 -13.69 -2.90
CA PHE A 24 1.41 -14.70 -2.96
C PHE A 24 0.48 -14.49 -4.16
N GLY A 25 0.05 -13.24 -4.39
CA GLY A 25 -0.81 -12.89 -5.51
C GLY A 25 -1.02 -11.39 -5.60
N GLN A 26 -0.39 -10.76 -6.58
CA GLN A 26 -0.65 -9.38 -6.96
C GLN A 26 -1.87 -9.32 -7.89
N PRO A 27 -2.93 -8.61 -7.51
CA PRO A 27 -4.01 -8.36 -8.44
C PRO A 27 -3.61 -7.35 -9.51
N VAL A 28 -3.83 -7.70 -10.77
CA VAL A 28 -3.59 -6.86 -11.94
C VAL A 28 -4.91 -6.67 -12.66
N LEU A 29 -5.31 -5.41 -12.83
CA LEU A 29 -6.47 -5.06 -13.64
C LEU A 29 -6.01 -4.82 -15.08
N SER A 30 -6.41 -5.71 -15.99
CA SER A 30 -6.13 -5.59 -17.41
C SER A 30 -7.38 -5.14 -18.15
N PHE A 31 -7.30 -4.00 -18.84
CA PHE A 31 -8.37 -3.50 -19.70
C PHE A 31 -8.23 -4.11 -21.09
N GLN A 32 -9.22 -4.89 -21.50
CA GLN A 32 -9.24 -5.46 -22.84
C GLN A 32 -9.78 -4.46 -23.87
N PRO A 33 -9.40 -4.56 -25.16
CA PRO A 33 -9.93 -3.73 -26.24
C PRO A 33 -11.46 -3.79 -26.39
N SER A 34 -12.07 -4.87 -25.89
CA SER A 34 -13.52 -5.09 -25.81
C SER A 34 -14.24 -4.20 -24.78
N GLY A 35 -13.50 -3.40 -23.99
CA GLY A 35 -14.06 -2.54 -22.94
C GLY A 35 -14.28 -3.25 -21.59
N PHE A 36 -14.01 -4.56 -21.51
CA PHE A 36 -14.08 -5.30 -20.26
C PHE A 36 -12.79 -5.19 -19.45
N CYS A 37 -12.93 -5.01 -18.13
CA CYS A 37 -11.84 -5.09 -17.18
C CYS A 37 -11.76 -6.52 -16.63
N VAL A 38 -10.61 -7.16 -16.80
CA VAL A 38 -10.35 -8.50 -16.26
C VAL A 38 -9.37 -8.36 -15.12
N MET A 39 -9.72 -8.96 -13.97
CA MET A 39 -8.80 -9.11 -12.86
C MET A 39 -7.97 -10.38 -13.07
N LEU A 40 -6.67 -10.22 -13.17
CA LEU A 40 -5.69 -11.30 -13.24
C LEU A 40 -4.93 -11.34 -11.92
N LEU A 41 -4.61 -12.52 -11.42
CA LEU A 41 -3.75 -12.68 -10.24
C LEU A 41 -2.36 -13.07 -10.72
N GLN A 42 -1.35 -12.25 -10.44
CA GLN A 42 0.03 -12.49 -10.82
C GLN A 42 0.85 -12.79 -9.57
N GLY A 43 1.38 -14.01 -9.44
CA GLY A 43 2.13 -14.43 -8.26
C GLY A 43 2.51 -15.90 -8.30
N TYR A 44 3.32 -16.35 -7.33
CA TYR A 44 3.79 -17.75 -7.28
C TYR A 44 2.65 -18.76 -7.16
N PHE A 45 1.53 -18.36 -6.57
CA PHE A 45 0.35 -19.21 -6.37
C PHE A 45 -0.80 -18.90 -7.34
N SER A 46 -0.57 -18.08 -8.37
CA SER A 46 -1.59 -17.66 -9.34
C SER A 46 -2.38 -18.83 -9.93
N SER A 47 -1.69 -19.85 -10.46
CA SER A 47 -2.33 -21.02 -11.07
C SER A 47 -3.14 -21.87 -10.07
N PHE A 48 -2.75 -21.92 -8.81
CA PHE A 48 -3.49 -22.64 -7.76
C PHE A 48 -4.71 -21.85 -7.30
N LEU A 49 -4.58 -20.53 -7.21
CA LEU A 49 -5.64 -19.63 -6.75
C LEU A 49 -6.67 -19.34 -7.84
N GLU A 50 -6.36 -19.58 -9.11
CA GLU A 50 -7.30 -19.51 -10.24
C GLU A 50 -8.56 -20.36 -10.03
N GLU A 51 -8.43 -21.50 -9.34
CA GLU A 51 -9.55 -22.41 -9.06
C GLU A 51 -10.50 -21.91 -7.95
N PHE A 52 -10.09 -20.90 -7.18
CA PHE A 52 -10.81 -20.43 -6.00
C PHE A 52 -11.14 -18.92 -6.06
N PRO A 53 -12.24 -18.52 -6.76
CA PRO A 53 -12.55 -17.11 -7.00
C PRO A 53 -12.82 -16.30 -5.73
N LEU A 54 -13.40 -16.91 -4.68
CA LEU A 54 -13.61 -16.21 -3.41
C LEU A 54 -12.29 -15.84 -2.73
N ILE A 55 -11.30 -16.73 -2.77
CA ILE A 55 -9.98 -16.50 -2.17
C ILE A 55 -9.25 -15.36 -2.89
N GLN A 56 -9.39 -15.27 -4.23
CA GLN A 56 -8.85 -14.16 -5.00
C GLN A 56 -9.41 -12.80 -4.56
N ILE A 57 -10.72 -12.72 -4.31
CA ILE A 57 -11.36 -11.49 -3.82
C ILE A 57 -10.82 -11.11 -2.45
N TYR A 58 -10.61 -12.08 -1.55
CA TYR A 58 -10.00 -11.81 -0.24
C TYR A 58 -8.56 -11.31 -0.36
N ILE A 59 -7.74 -11.96 -1.20
CA ILE A 59 -6.35 -11.53 -1.44
C ILE A 59 -6.33 -10.12 -2.04
N PHE A 60 -7.23 -9.83 -3.01
CA PHE A 60 -7.39 -8.50 -3.57
C PHE A 60 -7.73 -7.47 -2.48
N ALA A 61 -8.72 -7.75 -1.63
CA ALA A 61 -9.14 -6.84 -0.58
C ALA A 61 -8.02 -6.57 0.44
N ILE A 62 -7.28 -7.61 0.84
CA ILE A 62 -6.13 -7.48 1.75
C ILE A 62 -5.01 -6.66 1.10
N TRP A 63 -4.66 -6.98 -0.15
CA TRP A 63 -3.63 -6.26 -0.89
C TRP A 63 -3.99 -4.78 -1.06
N TYR A 64 -5.23 -4.50 -1.47
CA TYR A 64 -5.72 -3.13 -1.65
C TYR A 64 -5.74 -2.34 -0.33
N PHE A 65 -6.15 -2.98 0.76
CA PHE A 65 -6.14 -2.37 2.09
C PHE A 65 -4.72 -2.02 2.55
N LEU A 66 -3.76 -2.94 2.41
CA LEU A 66 -2.36 -2.71 2.77
C LEU A 66 -1.74 -1.61 1.91
N ASN A 67 -1.98 -1.62 0.60
CA ASN A 67 -1.51 -0.57 -0.31
C ASN A 67 -2.07 0.81 0.07
N THR A 68 -3.35 0.88 0.46
CA THR A 68 -3.98 2.12 0.92
C THR A 68 -3.34 2.63 2.22
N LEU A 69 -3.02 1.74 3.16
CA LEU A 69 -2.33 2.11 4.39
C LEU A 69 -0.92 2.62 4.13
N ASP A 70 -0.19 2.00 3.19
CA ASP A 70 1.17 2.42 2.84
C ASP A 70 1.19 3.82 2.24
N VAL A 71 0.37 4.07 1.20
CA VAL A 71 0.24 5.39 0.56
C VAL A 71 -0.15 6.47 1.59
N ASN A 72 -1.10 6.17 2.48
CA ASN A 72 -1.49 7.09 3.54
C ASN A 72 -0.35 7.33 4.55
N GLY A 73 0.41 6.27 4.89
CA GLY A 73 1.58 6.37 5.76
C GLY A 73 2.63 7.32 5.19
N ILE A 74 2.95 7.20 3.90
CA ILE A 74 3.85 8.10 3.18
C ILE A 74 3.32 9.54 3.19
N ALA A 75 2.02 9.74 2.92
CA ALA A 75 1.39 11.05 2.94
C ALA A 75 1.48 11.72 4.32
N VAL A 76 1.23 10.97 5.39
CA VAL A 76 1.36 11.46 6.78
C VAL A 76 2.82 11.83 7.10
N GLN A 77 3.80 11.03 6.66
CA GLN A 77 5.22 11.36 6.83
C GLN A 77 5.59 12.66 6.12
N PHE A 78 5.10 12.85 4.90
CA PHE A 78 5.31 14.09 4.15
C PHE A 78 4.70 15.30 4.88
N LEU A 79 3.43 15.18 5.30
CA LEU A 79 2.72 16.23 6.03
C LEU A 79 3.42 16.58 7.34
N TYR A 80 3.89 15.59 8.09
CA TYR A 80 4.61 15.81 9.35
C TYR A 80 5.90 16.60 9.14
N ARG A 81 6.68 16.28 8.09
CA ARG A 81 7.90 17.02 7.75
C ARG A 81 7.59 18.44 7.30
N TYR A 82 6.55 18.63 6.47
CA TYR A 82 6.13 19.94 5.98
C TYR A 82 5.71 20.87 7.12
N LEU A 83 4.87 20.39 8.03
CA LEU A 83 4.44 21.17 9.20
C LEU A 83 5.61 21.46 10.14
N GLY A 84 6.50 20.49 10.37
CA GLY A 84 7.69 20.69 11.19
C GLY A 84 8.62 21.79 10.68
N LEU A 85 8.86 21.84 9.36
CA LEU A 85 9.68 22.88 8.71
C LEU A 85 9.02 24.26 8.80
N ASN A 86 7.73 24.36 8.47
CA ASN A 86 7.03 25.65 8.48
C ASN A 86 6.85 26.20 9.90
N TRP A 87 6.65 25.34 10.89
CA TRP A 87 6.56 25.76 12.29
C TRP A 87 7.90 26.31 12.81
N TYR A 88 9.02 25.69 12.40
CA TYR A 88 10.36 26.19 12.73
C TYR A 88 10.63 27.58 12.13
N ILE A 89 10.24 27.79 10.87
CA ILE A 89 10.39 29.09 10.21
C ILE A 89 9.59 30.18 10.95
N TYR A 90 8.40 29.86 11.44
CA TYR A 90 7.55 30.81 12.17
C TYR A 90 8.11 31.19 13.55
N LEU A 91 8.73 30.24 14.25
CA LEU A 91 9.33 30.47 15.59
C LEU A 91 10.65 31.26 15.54
N PHE A 92 11.40 31.20 14.44
CA PHE A 92 12.70 31.87 14.31
C PHE A 92 12.66 33.18 13.51
N ASN A 93 11.53 33.50 12.87
CA ASN A 93 11.28 34.79 12.21
C ASN A 93 10.44 35.76 13.07
N MET A 94 10.18 35.42 14.34
CA MET A 94 9.74 36.37 15.39
C MET A 94 10.91 36.66 16.33
#